data_AF-A0A225V022-F1
#
_entry.id   AF-A0A225V022-F1
#
_cell.length_a   1.000
_cell.length_b   1.000
_cell.length_c   1.000
_cell.angle_alpha   90.00
_cell.angle_beta   90.00
_cell.angle_gamma   90.00
#
_symmetry.space_group_name_H-M   'P 1'
#
loop_
_entity.id
_entity.type
_entity.pdbx_description
1 polymer ?
#
loop_
_entity_poly.entity_id
_entity_poly.type
_entity_poly.pdbx_seq_one_letter_code
_entity_poly.pdbx_strand_id
1 'polypeptide(L)'
;TSEWVNVLVPGFGRCQVQRCNLEFTAPVVNGSGGLTSLTIVIDKRRTPGMEGLVPFLESIGSSLTALTIIPHYRNNYSPWDDIDGNTIVRSCPNLRELTLSRELAELQLDFTEYRAAKEAVPTLSFSWTDVPDLAQRLSDPNNPLAKCTRRLTVSLFSRVQHLQAGRSSESEFYMNALVEMLEVNDRLEFLEVSPPFTHYFETFMKFNRKPIYRQRKPLSKECKAAFLSIFSTIEPIVDHSVLVNIFSFAAPSIFREVYFGNRH
;
A
#
# COMPACT_ATOMS: atom_id res chain seq x y z
N THR A 1 -30.85 -34.35 -6.82
CA THR A 1 -30.72 -34.32 -5.35
C THR A 1 -30.46 -32.89 -4.91
N SER A 2 -30.91 -32.48 -3.74
CA SER A 2 -30.61 -31.14 -3.20
C SER A 2 -29.28 -31.17 -2.44
N GLU A 3 -28.34 -30.33 -2.84
CA GLU A 3 -27.02 -30.21 -2.24
C GLU A 3 -27.03 -29.13 -1.16
N TRP A 4 -26.42 -29.40 0.00
CA TRP A 4 -26.20 -28.38 1.03
C TRP A 4 -24.94 -27.59 0.74
N VAL A 5 -25.06 -26.28 0.59
CA VAL A 5 -23.95 -25.36 0.30
C VAL A 5 -23.71 -24.41 1.49
N ASN A 6 -22.45 -24.03 1.68
CA ASN A 6 -22.07 -23.04 2.71
C ASN A 6 -22.34 -21.63 2.17
N VAL A 7 -22.95 -20.77 2.98
CA VAL A 7 -23.21 -19.37 2.65
C VAL A 7 -22.87 -18.46 3.82
N LEU A 8 -22.63 -17.18 3.53
CA LEU A 8 -22.41 -16.13 4.52
C LEU A 8 -23.65 -15.22 4.55
N VAL A 9 -24.37 -15.21 5.67
CA VAL A 9 -25.60 -14.42 5.86
C VAL A 9 -25.27 -13.20 6.74
N PRO A 10 -25.48 -11.96 6.29
CA PRO A 10 -25.28 -10.77 7.12
C PRO A 10 -26.05 -10.86 8.45
N GLY A 11 -25.38 -10.56 9.56
CA GLY A 11 -25.94 -10.67 10.92
C GLY A 11 -25.97 -12.08 11.53
N PHE A 12 -25.94 -13.16 10.71
CA PHE A 12 -26.00 -14.55 11.18
C PHE A 12 -24.70 -15.34 10.98
N GLY A 13 -23.80 -14.87 10.12
CA GLY A 13 -22.49 -15.50 9.89
C GLY A 13 -22.54 -16.67 8.91
N ARG A 14 -21.81 -17.75 9.19
CA ARG A 14 -21.71 -18.92 8.31
C ARG A 14 -22.91 -19.85 8.51
N CYS A 15 -23.71 -20.01 7.48
CA CYS A 15 -24.88 -20.90 7.47
C CYS A 15 -24.71 -22.01 6.42
N GLN A 16 -25.55 -23.04 6.50
CA GLN A 16 -25.76 -24.00 5.41
C GLN A 16 -27.18 -23.86 4.90
N VAL A 17 -27.34 -23.86 3.57
CA VAL A 17 -28.63 -23.80 2.89
C VAL A 17 -28.67 -24.84 1.78
N GLN A 18 -29.86 -25.28 1.40
CA GLN A 18 -30.04 -26.13 0.24
C GLN A 18 -29.89 -25.31 -1.05
N ARG A 19 -29.15 -25.83 -2.04
CA ARG A 19 -28.88 -25.15 -3.32
C ARG A 19 -30.16 -24.78 -4.08
N CYS A 20 -31.24 -25.54 -3.92
CA CYS A 20 -32.56 -25.22 -4.51
C CYS A 20 -33.30 -24.05 -3.85
N ASN A 21 -32.84 -23.58 -2.68
CA ASN A 21 -33.43 -22.46 -1.95
C ASN A 21 -32.61 -21.16 -2.13
N LEU A 22 -31.67 -21.13 -3.09
CA LEU A 22 -30.87 -19.95 -3.42
C LEU A 22 -31.42 -19.25 -4.66
N GLU A 23 -32.16 -18.16 -4.42
CA GLU A 23 -32.54 -17.22 -5.47
C GLU A 23 -31.42 -16.18 -5.67
N PHE A 24 -30.68 -16.30 -6.77
CA PHE A 24 -29.68 -15.32 -7.16
C PHE A 24 -30.37 -14.14 -7.87
N THR A 25 -30.76 -13.12 -7.09
CA THR A 25 -31.21 -11.86 -7.67
C THR A 25 -30.08 -11.19 -8.45
N ALA A 26 -30.41 -10.65 -9.63
CA ALA A 26 -29.45 -9.86 -10.41
C ALA A 26 -28.96 -8.65 -9.59
N PRO A 27 -27.69 -8.24 -9.73
CA PRO A 27 -27.10 -7.20 -8.89
C PRO A 27 -27.85 -5.87 -9.08
N VAL A 28 -28.66 -5.51 -8.09
CA VAL A 28 -29.42 -4.26 -8.10
C VAL A 28 -28.44 -3.10 -7.97
N VAL A 29 -28.37 -2.24 -8.98
CA VAL A 29 -27.46 -1.08 -9.04
C VAL A 29 -28.00 0.07 -8.17
N ASN A 30 -28.26 -0.21 -6.90
CA ASN A 30 -28.64 0.76 -5.88
C ASN A 30 -27.37 1.38 -5.27
N GLY A 31 -27.24 2.70 -5.41
CA GLY A 31 -26.00 3.42 -5.08
C GLY A 31 -25.76 3.68 -3.59
N SER A 32 -24.60 4.29 -3.31
CA SER A 32 -24.17 4.90 -2.03
C SER A 32 -24.00 4.02 -0.79
N GLY A 33 -24.64 2.85 -0.69
CA GLY A 33 -24.62 2.01 0.52
C GLY A 33 -23.53 0.93 0.62
N GLY A 34 -22.55 0.91 -0.29
CA GLY A 34 -21.55 -0.17 -0.39
C GLY A 34 -20.45 -0.14 0.68
N LEU A 35 -19.73 -1.27 0.84
CA LEU A 35 -18.63 -1.39 1.78
C LEU A 35 -17.39 -0.63 1.26
N THR A 36 -17.13 0.55 1.80
CA THR A 36 -16.06 1.45 1.31
C THR A 36 -14.67 1.16 1.88
N SER A 37 -14.57 0.44 2.99
CA SER A 37 -13.31 0.06 3.65
C SER A 37 -13.42 -1.32 4.26
N LEU A 38 -12.37 -2.14 4.13
CA LEU A 38 -12.31 -3.49 4.70
C LEU A 38 -10.89 -3.83 5.19
N THR A 39 -10.82 -4.46 6.37
CA THR A 39 -9.60 -5.09 6.90
C THR A 39 -9.82 -6.60 7.03
N ILE A 40 -8.97 -7.39 6.36
CA ILE A 40 -8.95 -8.84 6.42
C ILE A 40 -7.71 -9.27 7.21
N VAL A 41 -7.92 -9.91 8.37
CA VAL A 41 -6.86 -10.51 9.19
C VAL A 41 -6.84 -12.02 8.97
N ILE A 42 -5.69 -12.54 8.59
CA ILE A 42 -5.49 -13.94 8.20
C ILE A 42 -5.00 -14.78 9.39
N ASP A 43 -5.80 -15.72 9.89
CA ASP A 43 -5.35 -16.74 10.85
C ASP A 43 -4.90 -18.03 10.14
N LYS A 44 -3.58 -18.24 10.11
CA LYS A 44 -2.92 -19.44 9.55
C LYS A 44 -3.37 -20.75 10.22
N ARG A 45 -3.92 -20.73 11.44
CA ARG A 45 -4.30 -21.96 12.17
C ARG A 45 -5.49 -22.73 11.55
N ARG A 46 -6.23 -22.15 10.59
CA ARG A 46 -7.52 -22.70 10.12
C ARG A 46 -7.78 -22.66 8.62
N THR A 47 -6.84 -22.21 7.79
CA THR A 47 -7.11 -21.87 6.37
C THR A 47 -6.32 -22.71 5.37
N PRO A 48 -6.78 -23.92 5.01
CA PRO A 48 -6.46 -24.54 3.74
C PRO A 48 -7.30 -23.91 2.61
N GLY A 49 -6.67 -23.58 1.49
CA GLY A 49 -7.34 -23.06 0.29
C GLY A 49 -7.61 -21.56 0.32
N MET A 50 -7.02 -20.83 -0.64
CA MET A 50 -7.15 -19.38 -0.79
C MET A 50 -8.08 -18.94 -1.92
N GLU A 51 -8.61 -19.91 -2.66
CA GLU A 51 -9.42 -19.75 -3.87
C GLU A 51 -10.63 -18.82 -3.69
N GLY A 52 -11.19 -18.72 -2.48
CA GLY A 52 -12.35 -17.88 -2.19
C GLY A 52 -12.08 -16.38 -2.08
N LEU A 53 -10.83 -15.91 -1.90
CA LEU A 53 -10.56 -14.48 -1.71
C LEU A 53 -10.85 -13.66 -2.97
N VAL A 54 -10.44 -14.14 -4.14
CA VAL A 54 -10.61 -13.39 -5.40
C VAL A 54 -12.10 -13.26 -5.77
N PRO A 55 -12.91 -14.34 -5.82
CA PRO A 55 -14.36 -14.22 -6.03
C PRO A 55 -15.06 -13.36 -4.97
N PHE A 56 -14.61 -13.39 -3.72
CA PHE A 56 -15.13 -12.50 -2.68
C PHE A 56 -14.81 -11.03 -2.99
N LEU A 57 -13.56 -10.69 -3.31
CA LEU A 57 -13.17 -9.34 -3.69
C LEU A 57 -13.85 -8.86 -4.98
N GLU A 58 -14.10 -9.74 -5.95
CA GLU A 58 -14.89 -9.40 -7.15
C GLU A 58 -16.34 -9.04 -6.81
N SER A 59 -16.93 -9.66 -5.77
CA SER A 59 -18.31 -9.40 -5.35
C SER A 59 -18.52 -8.05 -4.61
N ILE A 60 -17.48 -7.51 -3.95
CA ILE A 60 -17.56 -6.26 -3.15
C ILE A 60 -16.67 -5.11 -3.65
N GLY A 61 -15.67 -5.42 -4.47
CA GLY A 61 -14.56 -4.53 -4.80
C GLY A 61 -14.93 -3.31 -5.64
N SER A 62 -16.09 -3.34 -6.30
CA SER A 62 -16.69 -2.17 -6.95
C SER A 62 -17.01 -1.05 -5.96
N SER A 63 -17.25 -1.37 -4.68
CA SER A 63 -17.52 -0.39 -3.61
C SER A 63 -16.30 -0.04 -2.74
N LEU A 64 -15.27 -0.89 -2.71
CA LEU A 64 -14.08 -0.68 -1.87
C LEU A 64 -13.23 0.50 -2.36
N THR A 65 -12.90 1.38 -1.42
CA THR A 65 -11.97 2.50 -1.58
C THR A 65 -10.70 2.35 -0.74
N ALA A 66 -10.76 1.59 0.36
CA ALA A 66 -9.60 1.16 1.13
C ALA A 66 -9.69 -0.35 1.41
N LEU A 67 -8.55 -1.05 1.34
CA LEU A 67 -8.46 -2.48 1.63
C LEU A 67 -7.14 -2.77 2.36
N THR A 68 -7.22 -3.48 3.48
CA THR A 68 -6.07 -3.93 4.25
C THR A 68 -6.11 -5.45 4.35
N ILE A 69 -5.05 -6.15 3.96
CA ILE A 69 -4.92 -7.61 4.11
C ILE A 69 -3.60 -7.91 4.83
N ILE A 70 -3.70 -8.50 6.02
CA ILE A 70 -2.55 -8.72 6.91
C ILE A 70 -2.59 -10.11 7.58
N PRO A 71 -1.43 -10.73 7.86
CA PRO A 71 -1.36 -11.95 8.64
C PRO A 71 -1.54 -11.66 10.13
N HIS A 72 -2.22 -12.54 10.86
CA HIS A 72 -2.31 -12.50 12.31
C HIS A 72 -0.93 -12.65 12.99
N TYR A 73 0.06 -13.22 12.28
CA TYR A 73 1.45 -13.33 12.73
C TYR A 73 2.40 -13.10 11.54
N ARG A 74 3.19 -12.02 11.55
CA ARG A 74 4.16 -11.70 10.47
C ARG A 74 5.20 -12.81 10.22
N ASN A 75 5.70 -13.44 11.28
CA ASN A 75 6.88 -14.32 11.24
C ASN A 75 6.54 -15.74 10.76
N ASN A 76 5.75 -15.90 9.70
CA ASN A 76 5.30 -17.21 9.23
C ASN A 76 4.95 -17.17 7.73
N TYR A 77 5.49 -18.10 6.94
CA TYR A 77 5.14 -18.32 5.52
C TYR A 77 3.62 -18.30 5.30
N SER A 78 3.13 -17.50 4.35
CA SER A 78 1.72 -17.14 4.24
C SER A 78 1.05 -17.93 3.09
N PRO A 79 -0.07 -18.65 3.31
CA PRO A 79 -0.77 -19.41 2.25
C PRO A 79 -1.31 -18.58 1.07
N TRP A 80 -1.11 -17.27 1.08
CA TRP A 80 -1.62 -16.29 0.11
C TRP A 80 -0.46 -15.58 -0.61
N ASP A 81 0.78 -16.07 -0.46
CA ASP A 81 1.96 -15.59 -1.20
C ASP A 81 1.88 -15.90 -2.70
N ASP A 82 1.03 -16.87 -3.09
CA ASP A 82 0.62 -17.12 -4.47
C ASP A 82 -0.37 -16.08 -5.04
N ILE A 83 -1.00 -15.24 -4.19
CA ILE A 83 -1.94 -14.22 -4.68
C ILE A 83 -1.18 -13.00 -5.19
N ASP A 84 -1.14 -12.89 -6.52
CA ASP A 84 -0.78 -11.67 -7.25
C ASP A 84 -1.60 -10.46 -6.77
N GLY A 85 -0.91 -9.44 -6.25
CA GLY A 85 -1.54 -8.19 -5.79
C GLY A 85 -2.27 -7.42 -6.89
N ASN A 86 -1.92 -7.64 -8.17
CA ASN A 86 -2.63 -7.04 -9.29
C ASN A 86 -4.02 -7.66 -9.49
N THR A 87 -4.25 -8.89 -9.00
CA THR A 87 -5.59 -9.49 -8.96
C THR A 87 -6.51 -8.74 -8.00
N ILE A 88 -5.98 -8.31 -6.85
CA ILE A 88 -6.71 -7.46 -5.88
C ILE A 88 -7.04 -6.09 -6.51
N VAL A 89 -6.07 -5.45 -7.18
CA VAL A 89 -6.28 -4.16 -7.86
C VAL A 89 -7.28 -4.27 -9.03
N ARG A 90 -7.31 -5.39 -9.75
CA ARG A 90 -8.30 -5.69 -10.80
C ARG A 90 -9.71 -5.92 -10.23
N SER A 91 -9.81 -6.66 -9.12
CA SER A 91 -11.09 -6.94 -8.44
C SER A 91 -11.69 -5.69 -7.78
N CYS A 92 -10.85 -4.73 -7.38
CA CYS A 92 -11.25 -3.52 -6.68
C CYS A 92 -10.98 -2.23 -7.50
N PRO A 93 -11.77 -1.93 -8.55
CA PRO A 93 -11.48 -0.85 -9.50
C PRO A 93 -11.56 0.56 -8.90
N ASN A 94 -12.30 0.76 -7.80
CA ASN A 94 -12.40 2.06 -7.11
C ASN A 94 -11.39 2.23 -5.96
N LEU A 95 -10.52 1.25 -5.75
CA LEU A 95 -9.56 1.24 -4.65
C LEU A 95 -8.57 2.40 -4.74
N ARG A 96 -8.45 3.15 -3.65
CA ARG A 96 -7.53 4.29 -3.46
C ARG A 96 -6.38 3.94 -2.53
N GLU A 97 -6.64 3.17 -1.48
CA GLU A 97 -5.62 2.69 -0.54
C GLU A 97 -5.60 1.16 -0.50
N LEU A 98 -4.41 0.57 -0.60
CA LEU A 98 -4.19 -0.86 -0.45
C LEU A 98 -3.03 -1.13 0.50
N THR A 99 -3.31 -1.67 1.67
CA THR A 99 -2.29 -2.16 2.61
C THR A 99 -2.18 -3.68 2.51
N LEU A 100 -0.97 -4.17 2.21
CA LEU A 100 -0.65 -5.59 2.13
C LEU A 100 0.56 -5.90 3.01
N SER A 101 0.46 -6.95 3.83
CA SER A 101 1.53 -7.40 4.73
C SER A 101 1.87 -8.87 4.48
N ARG A 102 3.17 -9.19 4.44
CA ARG A 102 3.72 -10.53 4.18
C ARG A 102 4.96 -10.79 5.05
N GLU A 103 5.64 -11.93 4.84
CA GLU A 103 6.76 -12.46 5.66
C GLU A 103 7.77 -11.39 6.13
N LEU A 104 8.28 -10.58 5.19
CA LEU A 104 9.34 -9.59 5.46
C LEU A 104 8.88 -8.14 5.31
N ALA A 105 7.83 -7.87 4.54
CA ALA A 105 7.48 -6.53 4.08
C ALA A 105 5.98 -6.26 4.17
N GLU A 106 5.65 -5.04 4.58
CA GLU A 106 4.30 -4.47 4.62
C GLU A 106 4.31 -3.14 3.88
N LEU A 107 3.42 -2.99 2.90
CA LEU A 107 3.33 -1.83 2.02
C LEU A 107 1.92 -1.24 2.10
N GLN A 108 1.84 0.08 2.34
CA GLN A 108 0.66 0.88 2.05
C GLN A 108 0.85 1.56 0.69
N LEU A 109 0.00 1.22 -0.26
CA LEU A 109 -0.04 1.75 -1.62
C LEU A 109 -1.19 2.75 -1.75
N ASP A 110 -0.95 3.85 -2.46
CA ASP A 110 -1.93 4.87 -2.80
C ASP A 110 -2.10 4.99 -4.32
N PHE A 111 -3.35 4.91 -4.75
CA PHE A 111 -3.81 5.00 -6.14
C PHE A 111 -4.60 6.29 -6.40
N THR A 112 -4.75 7.19 -5.43
CA THR A 112 -5.60 8.39 -5.51
C THR A 112 -5.28 9.26 -6.73
N GLU A 113 -4.00 9.37 -7.11
CA GLU A 113 -3.57 10.11 -8.30
C GLU A 113 -4.14 9.46 -9.59
N TYR A 114 -3.92 8.15 -9.80
CA TYR A 114 -4.52 7.40 -10.93
C TYR A 114 -6.06 7.46 -10.92
N ARG A 115 -6.70 7.31 -9.76
CA ARG A 115 -8.18 7.39 -9.66
C ARG A 115 -8.72 8.79 -9.93
N ALA A 116 -7.98 9.85 -9.62
CA ALA A 116 -8.34 11.22 -9.95
C ALA A 116 -8.16 11.53 -11.44
N ALA A 117 -7.09 11.02 -12.06
CA ALA A 117 -6.83 11.10 -13.50
C ALA A 117 -7.78 10.22 -14.34
N LYS A 118 -8.48 9.27 -13.71
CA LYS A 118 -9.26 8.17 -14.34
C LYS A 118 -8.38 7.20 -15.15
N GLU A 119 -7.11 7.10 -14.78
CA GLU A 119 -6.14 6.19 -15.37
C GLU A 119 -6.27 4.78 -14.78
N ALA A 120 -5.87 3.77 -15.57
CA ALA A 120 -5.68 2.43 -15.06
C ALA A 120 -4.45 2.41 -14.13
N VAL A 121 -4.58 1.79 -12.95
CA VAL A 121 -3.41 1.49 -12.12
C VAL A 121 -2.55 0.47 -12.86
N PRO A 122 -1.27 0.78 -13.15
CA PRO A 122 -0.37 -0.12 -13.86
C PRO A 122 0.03 -1.33 -13.01
N THR A 123 0.49 -2.40 -13.67
CA THR A 123 0.89 -3.65 -13.03
C THR A 123 2.09 -3.45 -12.08
N LEU A 124 1.86 -3.67 -10.79
CA LEU A 124 2.86 -3.70 -9.73
C LEU A 124 3.50 -5.10 -9.67
N SER A 125 4.64 -5.28 -10.32
CA SER A 125 5.42 -6.52 -10.25
C SER A 125 6.59 -6.37 -9.28
N PHE A 126 6.66 -7.21 -8.25
CA PHE A 126 7.80 -7.31 -7.33
C PHE A 126 7.73 -8.58 -6.47
N SER A 127 8.89 -9.06 -6.03
CA SER A 127 8.98 -10.13 -5.02
C SER A 127 8.85 -9.54 -3.62
N TRP A 128 7.98 -10.11 -2.80
CA TRP A 128 7.75 -9.66 -1.42
C TRP A 128 8.70 -10.33 -0.41
N THR A 129 9.37 -11.40 -0.83
CA THR A 129 10.34 -12.18 -0.04
C THR A 129 11.79 -11.77 -0.33
N ASP A 130 11.96 -10.77 -1.21
CA ASP A 130 13.22 -10.21 -1.70
C ASP A 130 13.20 -8.69 -1.48
N VAL A 131 13.64 -8.28 -0.29
CA VAL A 131 13.67 -6.86 0.11
C VAL A 131 14.60 -6.01 -0.78
N PRO A 132 15.73 -6.51 -1.33
CA PRO A 132 16.55 -5.78 -2.30
C PRO A 132 15.86 -5.55 -3.64
N ASP A 133 15.18 -6.55 -4.20
CA ASP A 133 14.34 -6.44 -5.41
C ASP A 133 13.18 -5.42 -5.22
N LEU A 134 12.56 -5.40 -4.04
CA LEU A 134 11.62 -4.37 -3.63
C LEU A 134 12.28 -2.98 -3.52
N ALA A 135 13.42 -2.88 -2.82
CA ALA A 135 14.15 -1.63 -2.62
C ALA A 135 14.59 -1.01 -3.96
N GLN A 136 15.15 -1.81 -4.87
CA GLN A 136 15.55 -1.38 -6.22
C GLN A 136 14.39 -0.79 -7.02
N ARG A 137 13.16 -1.34 -6.91
CA ARG A 137 11.98 -0.75 -7.56
C ARG A 137 11.44 0.49 -6.86
N LEU A 138 11.70 0.66 -5.57
CA LEU A 138 11.43 1.92 -4.87
C LEU A 138 12.48 2.99 -5.18
N SER A 139 13.69 2.61 -5.60
CA SER A 139 14.76 3.52 -6.03
C SER A 139 14.50 4.19 -7.39
N ASP A 140 13.78 3.56 -8.32
CA ASP A 140 13.44 4.15 -9.62
C ASP A 140 12.19 5.06 -9.52
N PRO A 141 12.31 6.40 -9.70
CA PRO A 141 11.17 7.32 -9.61
C PRO A 141 10.15 7.15 -10.75
N ASN A 142 10.50 6.43 -11.83
CA ASN A 142 9.56 6.10 -12.90
C ASN A 142 8.69 4.88 -12.55
N ASN A 143 9.19 4.00 -11.69
CA ASN A 143 8.54 2.76 -11.32
C ASN A 143 7.17 3.03 -10.67
N PRO A 144 6.09 2.36 -11.11
CA PRO A 144 4.79 2.52 -10.48
C PRO A 144 4.76 2.20 -8.98
N LEU A 145 5.60 1.27 -8.52
CA LEU A 145 5.68 0.92 -7.10
C LEU A 145 6.25 2.08 -6.26
N ALA A 146 7.28 2.77 -6.74
CA ALA A 146 7.83 3.98 -6.11
C ALA A 146 6.81 5.12 -6.06
N LYS A 147 5.98 5.27 -7.11
CA LYS A 147 4.91 6.27 -7.18
C LYS A 147 3.77 5.98 -6.21
N CYS A 148 3.31 4.72 -6.14
CA CYS A 148 2.19 4.33 -5.30
C CYS A 148 2.55 4.25 -3.81
N THR A 149 3.76 3.79 -3.46
CA THR A 149 4.08 3.49 -2.05
C THR A 149 4.06 4.75 -1.17
N ARG A 150 3.30 4.69 -0.07
CA ARG A 150 3.31 5.69 1.02
C ARG A 150 4.17 5.23 2.19
N ARG A 151 3.95 4.00 2.63
CA ARG A 151 4.54 3.42 3.83
C ARG A 151 5.15 2.08 3.51
N LEU A 152 6.35 1.83 4.02
CA LEU A 152 7.01 0.52 4.03
C LEU A 152 7.37 0.19 5.49
N THR A 153 6.99 -1.00 5.96
CA THR A 153 7.56 -1.61 7.17
C THR A 153 8.28 -2.89 6.79
N VAL A 154 9.55 -3.03 7.17
CA VAL A 154 10.37 -4.24 6.94
C VAL A 154 10.65 -4.93 8.27
N SER A 155 10.47 -6.25 8.33
CA SER A 155 10.69 -7.08 9.51
C SER A 155 11.68 -8.20 9.21
N LEU A 156 12.96 -7.97 9.51
CA LEU A 156 14.05 -8.93 9.25
C LEU A 156 14.28 -9.92 10.42
N PHE A 157 13.57 -9.72 11.53
CA PHE A 157 13.75 -10.46 12.80
C PHE A 157 13.49 -11.98 12.69
N SER A 158 12.63 -12.41 11.75
CA SER A 158 12.24 -13.82 11.56
C SER A 158 13.32 -14.67 10.89
N ARG A 159 13.86 -14.23 9.75
CA ARG A 159 14.82 -15.02 8.96
C ARG A 159 16.12 -15.30 9.70
N VAL A 160 16.62 -14.35 10.51
CA VAL A 160 17.88 -14.56 11.26
C VAL A 160 17.73 -15.62 12.36
N GLN A 161 16.52 -15.86 12.89
CA GLN A 161 16.27 -16.99 13.79
C GLN A 161 16.23 -18.34 13.07
N HIS A 162 15.81 -18.38 11.80
CA HIS A 162 15.89 -19.58 10.96
C HIS A 162 17.29 -19.82 10.37
N LEU A 163 18.10 -18.77 10.22
CA LEU A 163 19.46 -18.80 9.64
C LEU A 163 20.57 -18.86 10.71
N GLN A 164 20.41 -19.71 11.74
CA GLN A 164 21.46 -20.01 12.75
C GLN A 164 22.69 -20.76 12.19
N ALA A 165 22.97 -20.65 10.90
CA ALA A 165 24.08 -21.27 10.18
C ALA A 165 24.86 -20.25 9.33
N GLY A 166 25.34 -19.17 9.95
CA GLY A 166 26.53 -18.45 9.48
C GLY A 166 26.38 -17.42 8.36
N ARG A 167 25.22 -16.76 8.17
CA ARG A 167 25.03 -15.71 7.14
C ARG A 167 24.73 -14.32 7.72
N SER A 168 25.74 -13.68 8.32
CA SER A 168 25.66 -12.25 8.71
C SER A 168 25.53 -11.32 7.49
N SER A 169 26.27 -11.63 6.41
CA SER A 169 26.35 -10.83 5.18
C SER A 169 25.01 -10.62 4.48
N GLU A 170 24.07 -11.57 4.55
CA GLU A 170 22.73 -11.39 3.99
C GLU A 170 21.95 -10.29 4.73
N SER A 171 22.10 -10.20 6.05
CA SER A 171 21.46 -9.13 6.85
C SER A 171 22.02 -7.75 6.47
N GLU A 172 23.32 -7.63 6.31
CA GLU A 172 23.98 -6.38 5.87
C GLU A 172 23.54 -6.01 4.44
N PHE A 173 23.41 -6.98 3.53
CA PHE A 173 22.89 -6.76 2.18
C PHE A 173 21.43 -6.24 2.18
N TYR A 174 20.55 -6.82 3.00
CA TYR A 174 19.18 -6.33 3.18
C TYR A 174 19.14 -4.88 3.71
N MET A 175 20.03 -4.53 4.64
CA MET A 175 20.09 -3.20 5.23
C MET A 175 20.69 -2.15 4.27
N ASN A 176 21.74 -2.52 3.53
CA ASN A 176 22.38 -1.64 2.54
C ASN A 176 21.42 -1.26 1.41
N ALA A 177 20.70 -2.23 0.84
CA ALA A 177 19.72 -1.96 -0.23
C ALA A 177 18.61 -0.98 0.22
N LEU A 178 18.19 -1.05 1.49
CA LEU A 178 17.24 -0.09 2.07
C LEU A 178 17.84 1.30 2.31
N VAL A 179 19.14 1.41 2.59
CA VAL A 179 19.85 2.71 2.69
C VAL A 179 20.02 3.34 1.30
N GLU A 180 20.51 2.57 0.33
CA GLU A 180 20.66 3.00 -1.08
C GLU A 180 19.32 3.49 -1.65
N MET A 181 18.23 2.79 -1.35
CA MET A 181 16.88 3.24 -1.70
C MET A 181 16.50 4.57 -1.03
N LEU A 182 16.82 4.78 0.25
CA LEU A 182 16.53 6.04 0.94
C LEU A 182 17.35 7.24 0.41
N GLU A 183 18.48 7.00 -0.26
CA GLU A 183 19.32 8.05 -0.87
C GLU A 183 18.72 8.63 -2.15
N VAL A 184 18.05 7.81 -2.97
CA VAL A 184 17.48 8.23 -4.26
C VAL A 184 15.96 8.31 -4.28
N ASN A 185 15.25 7.56 -3.42
CA ASN A 185 13.80 7.67 -3.31
C ASN A 185 13.41 8.99 -2.64
N ASP A 186 12.53 9.74 -3.31
CA ASP A 186 12.02 11.04 -2.90
C ASP A 186 10.51 11.03 -2.57
N ARG A 187 9.87 9.86 -2.39
CA ARG A 187 8.39 9.74 -2.29
C ARG A 187 7.86 8.96 -1.09
N LEU A 188 8.66 8.09 -0.51
CA LEU A 188 8.33 7.27 0.65
C LEU A 188 8.14 8.17 1.88
N GLU A 189 6.90 8.23 2.40
CA GLU A 189 6.51 9.08 3.53
C GLU A 189 6.95 8.48 4.86
N PHE A 190 6.91 7.14 4.96
CA PHE A 190 7.21 6.40 6.18
C PHE A 190 8.02 5.15 5.85
N LEU A 191 9.16 4.98 6.54
CA LEU A 191 9.86 3.71 6.63
C LEU A 191 9.91 3.27 8.09
N GLU A 192 9.66 1.98 8.33
CA GLU A 192 9.97 1.31 9.58
C GLU A 192 10.82 0.08 9.31
N VAL A 193 11.87 -0.13 10.09
CA VAL A 193 12.69 -1.34 10.03
C VAL A 193 12.79 -1.95 11.43
N SER A 194 12.42 -3.23 11.55
CA SER A 194 12.69 -4.10 12.69
C SER A 194 13.90 -5.00 12.36
N PRO A 195 15.13 -4.61 12.73
CA PRO A 195 16.35 -5.25 12.28
C PRO A 195 16.83 -6.36 13.24
N PRO A 196 17.72 -7.27 12.80
CA PRO A 196 18.46 -8.16 13.69
C PRO A 196 19.55 -7.43 14.50
N PHE A 197 20.05 -6.30 14.02
CA PHE A 197 21.20 -5.57 14.60
C PHE A 197 20.94 -4.07 14.68
N THR A 198 21.46 -3.42 15.72
CA THR A 198 21.21 -1.99 16.00
C THR A 198 22.16 -1.02 15.32
N HIS A 199 23.32 -1.46 14.81
CA HIS A 199 24.40 -0.57 14.36
C HIS A 199 24.05 0.29 13.13
N TYR A 200 23.02 -0.06 12.37
CA TYR A 200 22.50 0.77 11.27
C TYR A 200 21.64 1.97 11.72
N PHE A 201 21.29 2.10 13.01
CA PHE A 201 20.38 3.14 13.52
C PHE A 201 20.75 4.55 13.04
N GLU A 202 21.98 5.00 13.30
CA GLU A 202 22.47 6.33 12.87
C GLU A 202 22.47 6.51 11.34
N THR A 203 22.62 5.43 10.57
CA THR A 203 22.54 5.48 9.11
C THR A 203 21.11 5.73 8.64
N PHE A 204 20.12 5.06 9.22
CA PHE A 204 18.70 5.27 8.88
C PHE A 204 18.16 6.59 9.41
N MET A 205 18.56 7.01 10.61
CA MET A 205 18.06 8.25 11.22
C MET A 205 18.50 9.52 10.48
N LYS A 206 19.58 9.48 9.69
CA LYS A 206 19.95 10.55 8.72
C LYS A 206 18.87 10.83 7.68
N PHE A 207 17.93 9.90 7.45
CA PHE A 207 16.82 10.07 6.51
C PHE A 207 15.50 10.41 7.21
N ASN A 208 15.45 10.36 8.54
CA ASN A 208 14.31 10.86 9.30
C ASN A 208 14.21 12.38 9.14
N ARG A 209 12.99 12.89 8.98
CA ARG A 209 12.67 14.30 8.72
C ARG A 209 13.37 14.95 7.51
N LYS A 210 13.91 14.16 6.56
CA LYS A 210 14.24 14.70 5.22
C LYS A 210 12.96 15.12 4.51
N PRO A 211 12.94 16.25 3.76
CA PRO A 211 11.81 16.60 2.90
C PRO A 211 11.71 15.60 1.74
N ILE A 212 10.48 15.36 1.26
CA ILE A 212 10.20 14.47 0.13
C ILE A 212 9.41 15.18 -0.97
N TYR A 213 9.62 14.78 -2.22
CA TYR A 213 8.89 15.24 -3.41
C TYR A 213 7.50 14.59 -3.47
N ARG A 214 6.64 14.96 -2.51
CA ARG A 214 5.23 14.61 -2.52
C ARG A 214 4.41 15.75 -1.93
N GLN A 215 3.43 16.23 -2.69
CA GLN A 215 2.58 17.35 -2.29
C GLN A 215 1.42 16.84 -1.43
N ARG A 216 1.13 17.51 -0.30
CA ARG A 216 -0.10 17.27 0.47
C ARG A 216 -0.89 18.55 0.65
N LYS A 217 -2.13 18.50 0.17
CA LYS A 217 -3.05 19.63 -0.07
C LYS A 217 -2.47 20.65 -1.07
N PRO A 218 -3.17 20.92 -2.20
CA PRO A 218 -2.87 22.10 -2.99
C PRO A 218 -2.93 23.34 -2.10
N LEU A 219 -2.07 24.34 -2.38
CA LEU A 219 -2.12 25.66 -1.74
C LEU A 219 -3.56 26.17 -1.63
N SER A 220 -3.93 26.72 -0.47
CA SER A 220 -5.31 27.04 -0.14
C SER A 220 -5.90 28.06 -1.13
N LYS A 221 -7.23 28.10 -1.26
CA LYS A 221 -7.88 29.02 -2.22
C LYS A 221 -7.55 30.48 -1.90
N GLU A 222 -7.40 30.77 -0.62
CA GLU A 222 -7.08 32.07 -0.04
C GLU A 222 -5.63 32.46 -0.38
N CYS A 223 -4.66 31.55 -0.18
CA CYS A 223 -3.27 31.79 -0.57
C CYS A 223 -3.09 31.91 -2.08
N LYS A 224 -3.82 31.11 -2.89
CA LYS A 224 -3.82 31.22 -4.35
C LYS A 224 -4.44 32.54 -4.82
N ALA A 225 -5.55 32.96 -4.24
CA ALA A 225 -6.18 34.24 -4.55
C ALA A 225 -5.28 35.42 -4.16
N ALA A 226 -4.65 35.38 -2.98
CA ALA A 226 -3.69 36.39 -2.55
C ALA A 226 -2.50 36.49 -3.51
N PHE A 227 -1.89 35.36 -3.88
CA PHE A 227 -0.82 35.32 -4.88
C PHE A 227 -1.27 35.94 -6.22
N LEU A 228 -2.41 35.50 -6.77
CA LEU A 228 -2.94 36.01 -8.04
C LEU A 228 -3.33 37.50 -7.99
N SER A 229 -3.77 38.00 -6.83
CA SER A 229 -4.11 39.41 -6.65
C SER A 229 -2.88 40.33 -6.68
N ILE A 230 -1.71 39.81 -6.28
CA ILE A 230 -0.44 40.51 -6.42
C ILE A 230 0.10 40.30 -7.84
N PHE A 231 0.16 39.06 -8.31
CA PHE A 231 0.77 38.71 -9.60
C PHE A 231 0.10 39.41 -10.78
N SER A 232 -1.23 39.53 -10.78
CA SER A 232 -1.99 40.20 -11.86
C SER A 232 -1.75 41.72 -11.95
N THR A 233 -1.09 42.33 -10.95
CA THR A 233 -0.62 43.72 -11.00
C THR A 233 0.83 43.88 -11.50
N ILE A 234 1.54 42.76 -11.70
CA ILE A 234 2.96 42.70 -12.09
C ILE A 234 3.10 42.09 -13.50
N GLU A 235 2.48 40.94 -13.75
CA GLU A 235 2.45 40.27 -15.06
C GLU A 235 1.00 39.91 -15.44
N PRO A 236 0.40 40.54 -16.47
CA PRO A 236 -1.01 40.32 -16.82
C PRO A 236 -1.26 39.05 -17.64
N ILE A 237 -0.22 38.36 -18.13
CA ILE A 237 -0.32 37.17 -18.97
C ILE A 237 0.70 36.13 -18.49
N VAL A 238 0.22 35.12 -17.76
CA VAL A 238 1.02 33.97 -17.29
C VAL A 238 0.28 32.69 -17.67
N ASP A 239 0.99 31.70 -18.19
CA ASP A 239 0.41 30.40 -18.51
C ASP A 239 -0.09 29.69 -17.23
N HIS A 240 -1.29 29.10 -17.32
CA HIS A 240 -1.85 28.23 -16.30
C HIS A 240 -0.92 27.05 -15.96
N SER A 241 -0.11 26.55 -16.90
CA SER A 241 0.90 25.52 -16.60
C SER A 241 1.96 26.00 -15.62
N VAL A 242 2.43 27.24 -15.77
CA VAL A 242 3.42 27.89 -14.90
C VAL A 242 2.82 28.18 -13.52
N LEU A 243 1.58 28.70 -13.48
CA LEU A 243 0.87 28.92 -12.21
C LEU A 243 0.62 27.61 -11.43
N VAL A 244 0.28 26.51 -12.14
CA VAL A 244 0.19 25.19 -11.50
C VAL A 244 1.53 24.79 -10.91
N ASN A 245 2.63 24.91 -11.65
CA ASN A 245 3.97 24.56 -11.17
C ASN A 245 4.41 25.39 -9.96
N ILE A 246 4.14 26.70 -9.94
CA ILE A 246 4.42 27.59 -8.80
C ILE A 246 3.63 27.15 -7.55
N PHE A 247 2.31 26.90 -7.69
CA PHE A 247 1.50 26.41 -6.57
C PHE A 247 1.83 24.98 -6.15
N SER A 248 2.47 24.20 -7.02
CA SER A 248 3.02 22.87 -6.73
C SER A 248 4.31 22.97 -5.90
N PHE A 249 5.19 23.92 -6.25
CA PHE A 249 6.46 24.17 -5.56
C PHE A 249 6.27 24.83 -4.18
N ALA A 250 5.34 25.78 -4.07
CA ALA A 250 5.06 26.49 -2.82
C ALA A 250 4.09 25.76 -1.87
N ALA A 251 3.73 24.49 -2.16
CA ALA A 251 3.00 23.64 -1.22
C ALA A 251 3.94 23.15 -0.10
N PRO A 252 3.49 23.03 1.17
CA PRO A 252 4.34 22.59 2.26
C PRO A 252 4.92 21.18 2.04
N SER A 253 6.24 21.06 2.17
CA SER A 253 6.94 19.77 2.06
C SER A 253 6.46 18.78 3.10
N ILE A 254 6.21 17.54 2.68
CA ILE A 254 6.10 16.42 3.62
C ILE A 254 7.51 16.06 4.09
N PHE A 255 7.64 15.73 5.37
CA PHE A 255 8.89 15.23 5.96
C PHE A 255 8.78 13.71 6.16
N ARG A 256 9.73 12.96 5.64
CA ARG A 256 9.82 11.50 5.82
C ARG A 256 9.90 11.16 7.30
N GLU A 257 9.23 10.09 7.70
CA GLU A 257 9.39 9.49 9.02
C GLU A 257 10.18 8.19 8.88
N VAL A 258 11.26 8.04 9.65
CA VAL A 258 12.02 6.79 9.71
C VAL A 258 12.04 6.28 11.14
N TYR A 259 11.56 5.04 11.31
CA TYR A 259 11.55 4.30 12.56
C TYR A 259 12.50 3.10 12.44
N PHE A 260 13.31 2.89 13.47
CA PHE A 260 14.34 1.85 13.46
C PHE A 260 14.40 1.19 14.84
N GLY A 261 14.04 -0.08 14.91
CA GLY A 261 14.02 -0.84 16.16
C GLY A 261 12.91 -1.90 16.20
N ASN A 262 12.96 -2.77 17.20
CA ASN A 262 11.92 -3.79 17.38
C ASN A 262 10.70 -3.18 18.08
N ARG A 263 9.50 -3.41 17.54
CA ARG A 263 8.27 -3.28 18.34
C ARG A 263 8.25 -4.40 19.37
N HIS A 264 8.00 -4.03 20.63
CA HIS A 264 7.67 -4.94 21.72
C HIS A 264 6.19 -5.33 21.67
#